data_AF-G0MDS4-F1
#
_entry.id   AF-G0MDS4-F1
#
_cell.length_a   1.000
_cell.length_b   1.000
_cell.length_c   1.000
_cell.angle_alpha   90.00
_cell.angle_beta   90.00
_cell.angle_gamma   90.00
#
_symmetry.space_group_name_H-M   'P 1'
#
loop_
_entity.id
_entity.type
_entity.pdbx_description
1 polymer ?
#
loop_
_entity_poly.entity_id
_entity_poly.type
_entity_poly.pdbx_seq_one_letter_code
_entity_poly.pdbx_strand_id
1 'polypeptide(L)'
;MPATTSPMDYDSLKILLQYLDFNARFQVTRRCPSIRRIEKLIPHKLDHLRLANCTNQVNNTTYRLEIRRHVAPGDEHILNNYAFIGKKPVQKDIDQYGFDVPSSINIMTPGDINFRHKDERLLPERDTHYQRREQLYSSHFQCQVLHHN
;
A
#
# COMPACT_ATOMS: atom_id res chain seq x y z
N MET A 1 -1.56 -35.21 23.55
CA MET A 1 -2.84 -34.49 23.78
C MET A 1 -2.71 -33.09 23.20
N PRO A 2 -3.52 -32.67 22.21
CA PRO A 2 -3.48 -31.28 21.77
C PRO A 2 -4.04 -30.41 22.91
N ALA A 3 -3.32 -29.36 23.28
CA ALA A 3 -3.81 -28.42 24.29
C ALA A 3 -5.05 -27.69 23.74
N THR A 4 -6.19 -27.83 24.40
CA THR A 4 -7.39 -27.05 24.10
C THR A 4 -7.18 -25.63 24.62
N THR A 5 -6.71 -24.74 23.75
CA THR A 5 -6.62 -23.31 24.06
C THR A 5 -8.04 -22.75 24.14
N SER A 6 -8.50 -22.44 25.35
CA SER A 6 -9.77 -21.72 25.51
C SER A 6 -9.62 -20.31 24.95
N PRO A 7 -10.58 -19.82 24.15
CA PRO A 7 -10.59 -18.42 23.73
C PRO A 7 -10.62 -17.49 24.94
N MET A 8 -9.93 -16.35 24.83
CA MET A 8 -9.97 -15.30 25.83
C MET A 8 -11.37 -14.69 25.90
N ASP A 9 -11.85 -14.40 27.11
CA ASP A 9 -13.13 -13.70 27.30
C ASP A 9 -13.10 -12.27 26.75
N TYR A 10 -14.26 -11.73 26.40
CA TYR A 10 -14.42 -10.41 25.79
C TYR A 10 -13.79 -9.29 26.62
N ASP A 11 -14.06 -9.26 27.93
CA ASP A 11 -13.58 -8.17 28.79
C ASP A 11 -12.07 -8.24 28.98
N SER A 12 -11.54 -9.46 29.13
CA SER A 12 -10.10 -9.70 29.21
C SER A 12 -9.38 -9.26 27.93
N LEU A 13 -9.94 -9.59 26.77
CA LEU A 13 -9.40 -9.19 25.47
C LEU A 13 -9.45 -7.66 25.29
N LYS A 14 -10.54 -7.01 25.72
CA LYS A 14 -10.67 -5.56 25.66
C LYS A 14 -9.61 -4.85 26.50
N ILE A 15 -9.39 -5.30 27.74
CA ILE A 15 -8.37 -4.75 28.63
C ILE A 15 -6.98 -4.96 28.03
N LEU A 16 -6.67 -6.18 27.57
CA LEU A 16 -5.38 -6.49 26.96
C LEU A 16 -5.09 -5.59 25.76
N LEU A 17 -6.07 -5.41 24.88
CA LEU A 17 -5.95 -4.50 23.75
C LEU A 17 -5.76 -3.06 24.21
N GLN A 18 -6.40 -2.60 25.27
CA GLN A 18 -6.23 -1.22 25.75
C GLN A 18 -4.78 -0.90 26.16
N TYR A 19 -4.06 -1.87 26.72
CA TYR A 19 -2.68 -1.69 27.17
C TYR A 19 -1.63 -2.01 26.12
N LEU A 20 -2.02 -2.54 24.96
CA LEU A 20 -1.10 -2.77 23.85
C LEU A 20 -0.79 -1.46 23.11
N ASP A 21 0.45 -1.34 22.63
CA ASP A 21 0.83 -0.25 21.72
C ASP A 21 -0.06 -0.25 20.47
N PHE A 22 -0.35 0.94 19.94
CA PHE A 22 -1.19 1.11 18.77
C PHE A 22 -0.77 0.21 17.60
N ASN A 23 0.54 0.14 17.31
CA ASN A 23 1.06 -0.64 16.18
C ASN A 23 0.93 -2.14 16.45
N ALA A 24 1.13 -2.58 17.70
CA ALA A 24 0.91 -3.96 18.09
C ALA A 24 -0.55 -4.38 17.89
N ARG A 25 -1.51 -3.53 18.30
CA ARG A 25 -2.95 -3.77 18.10
C ARG A 25 -3.33 -3.81 16.63
N PHE A 26 -2.73 -2.94 15.81
CA PHE A 26 -2.93 -2.96 14.37
C PHE A 26 -2.48 -4.30 13.76
N GLN A 27 -1.32 -4.84 14.18
CA GLN A 27 -0.85 -6.15 13.72
C GLN A 27 -1.75 -7.30 14.17
N VAL A 28 -2.19 -7.29 15.43
CA VAL A 28 -3.12 -8.29 15.97
C VAL A 28 -4.43 -8.28 15.19
N THR A 29 -5.00 -7.10 14.96
CA THR A 29 -6.26 -6.93 14.24
C THR A 29 -6.15 -7.35 12.77
N ARG A 30 -4.99 -7.12 12.14
CA ARG A 30 -4.73 -7.56 10.76
C ARG A 30 -4.66 -9.08 10.63
N ARG A 31 -4.12 -9.78 11.62
CA ARG A 31 -4.01 -11.26 11.64
C ARG A 31 -5.28 -11.94 12.16
N CYS A 32 -6.01 -11.27 13.04
CA CYS A 32 -7.23 -11.77 13.68
C CYS A 32 -8.39 -10.79 13.45
N PRO A 33 -9.04 -10.82 12.27
CA PRO A 33 -10.11 -9.88 11.93
C PRO A 33 -11.30 -9.89 12.89
N SER A 34 -11.54 -11.02 13.59
CA SER A 34 -12.59 -11.15 14.60
C SER A 34 -12.44 -10.15 15.77
N ILE A 35 -11.21 -9.71 16.05
CA ILE A 35 -10.89 -8.79 17.15
C ILE A 35 -11.13 -7.32 16.76
N ARG A 36 -11.26 -7.03 15.45
CA ARG A 36 -11.40 -5.66 14.91
C ARG A 36 -12.54 -4.87 15.53
N ARG A 37 -13.64 -5.54 15.92
CA ARG A 37 -14.79 -4.87 16.55
C ARG A 37 -14.43 -4.31 17.92
N ILE A 38 -13.61 -5.03 18.69
CA ILE A 38 -13.17 -4.62 20.03
C ILE A 38 -12.12 -3.53 19.91
N GLU A 39 -11.14 -3.69 19.01
CA GLU A 39 -10.09 -2.69 18.78
C GLU A 39 -10.67 -1.31 18.46
N LYS A 40 -11.69 -1.25 17.59
CA LYS A 40 -12.39 0.00 17.22
C LYS A 40 -13.07 0.72 18.38
N LEU A 41 -13.41 0.02 19.47
CA LEU A 41 -14.07 0.60 20.64
C LEU A 41 -13.06 1.20 21.63
N ILE A 42 -11.77 0.91 21.45
CA ILE A 42 -10.73 1.33 22.37
C ILE A 42 -10.16 2.66 21.84
N PRO A 43 -10.39 3.78 22.54
CA PRO A 43 -9.88 5.07 22.11
C PRO A 43 -8.36 5.10 22.26
N HIS A 44 -7.64 5.48 21.20
CA HIS A 44 -6.21 5.73 21.27
C HIS A 44 -5.90 7.17 20.93
N LYS A 45 -4.99 7.74 21.72
CA LYS A 45 -4.34 8.99 21.37
C LYS A 45 -3.26 8.71 20.33
N LEU A 46 -3.34 9.44 19.25
CA LEU A 46 -2.36 9.44 18.19
C LEU A 46 -1.48 10.67 18.44
N ASP A 47 -0.25 10.45 18.88
CA ASP A 47 0.66 11.51 19.31
C ASP A 47 1.24 12.25 18.11
N HIS A 48 1.53 11.52 17.03
CA HIS A 48 2.04 12.10 15.79
C HIS A 48 1.45 11.40 14.56
N LEU A 49 0.79 12.15 13.68
CA LEU A 49 0.35 11.67 12.36
C LEU A 49 1.06 12.45 11.27
N ARG A 50 1.75 11.75 10.40
CA ARG A 50 2.23 12.31 9.12
C ARG A 50 1.67 11.49 7.98
N LEU A 51 0.93 12.14 7.09
CA LEU A 51 0.45 11.55 5.86
C LEU A 51 1.29 12.09 4.70
N ALA A 52 1.83 11.19 3.87
CA ALA A 52 2.50 11.53 2.63
C ALA A 52 2.17 10.47 1.58
N ASN A 53 2.36 10.81 0.29
CA ASN A 53 1.84 10.04 -0.86
C ASN A 53 1.83 8.51 -0.67
N CYS A 54 2.96 7.92 -0.30
CA CYS A 54 3.07 6.48 -0.08
C CYS A 54 3.89 6.13 1.16
N THR A 55 3.98 7.07 2.10
CA THR A 55 4.64 6.87 3.39
C THR A 55 3.84 7.60 4.44
N ASN A 56 3.28 6.84 5.37
CA ASN A 56 2.51 7.36 6.48
C ASN A 56 3.24 7.04 7.76
N GLN A 57 3.30 7.98 8.68
CA GLN A 57 3.90 7.79 9.99
C GLN A 57 2.82 7.94 11.05
N VAL A 58 2.72 6.95 11.93
CA VAL A 58 1.88 6.98 13.12
C VAL A 58 2.79 6.82 14.33
N ASN A 59 2.85 7.83 15.18
CA ASN A 59 3.79 7.95 16.28
C ASN A 59 5.24 7.72 15.77
N ASN A 60 5.90 6.66 16.25
CA ASN A 60 7.27 6.29 15.88
C ASN A 60 7.34 5.21 14.78
N THR A 61 6.21 4.83 14.18
CA THR A 61 6.13 3.75 13.20
C THR A 61 5.86 4.32 11.82
N THR A 62 6.66 3.90 10.84
CA THR A 62 6.59 4.39 9.46
C THR A 62 6.10 3.29 8.54
N TYR A 63 4.86 3.44 8.09
CA TYR A 63 4.24 2.58 7.10
C TYR A 63 4.61 3.06 5.70
N ARG A 64 5.25 2.19 4.93
CA ARG A 64 5.62 2.47 3.54
C ARG A 64 5.01 1.45 2.60
N LEU A 65 4.54 1.96 1.45
CA LEU A 65 4.09 1.15 0.33
C LEU A 65 5.24 0.96 -0.66
N GLU A 66 5.66 -0.28 -0.86
CA GLU A 66 6.71 -0.63 -1.82
C GLU A 66 6.19 -1.66 -2.82
N ILE A 67 6.57 -1.51 -4.09
CA ILE A 67 6.38 -2.51 -5.13
C ILE A 67 7.63 -3.37 -5.13
N ARG A 68 7.46 -4.68 -4.97
CA ARG A 68 8.51 -5.64 -5.26
C ARG A 68 8.24 -6.31 -6.60
N ARG A 69 9.15 -6.11 -7.55
CA ARG A 69 9.10 -6.77 -8.84
C ARG A 69 9.97 -8.02 -8.82
N HIS A 70 9.35 -9.15 -9.17
CA HIS A 70 10.04 -10.42 -9.37
C HIS A 70 10.24 -10.65 -10.86
N VAL A 71 11.46 -11.05 -11.24
CA VAL A 71 11.85 -11.34 -12.62
C VAL A 71 12.38 -12.76 -12.65
N ALA A 72 11.97 -13.53 -13.65
CA ALA A 72 12.49 -14.87 -13.85
C ALA A 72 13.99 -14.81 -14.25
N PRO A 73 14.82 -15.76 -13.80
CA PRO A 73 16.20 -15.87 -14.27
C PRO A 73 16.23 -15.95 -15.81
N GLY A 74 17.01 -15.08 -16.46
CA GLY A 74 17.11 -15.00 -17.93
C GLY A 74 16.32 -13.84 -18.55
N ASP A 75 15.31 -13.31 -17.88
CA ASP A 75 14.46 -12.21 -18.37
C ASP A 75 14.96 -10.82 -17.93
N GLU A 76 16.16 -10.75 -17.33
CA GLU A 76 16.77 -9.50 -16.84
C GLU A 76 16.93 -8.46 -17.95
N HIS A 77 17.18 -8.90 -19.18
CA HIS A 77 17.33 -8.06 -20.36
C HIS A 77 16.03 -7.37 -20.81
N ILE A 78 14.86 -7.86 -20.37
CA ILE A 78 13.55 -7.26 -20.66
C ILE A 78 13.33 -5.97 -19.85
N LEU A 79 14.16 -5.76 -18.81
CA LEU A 79 14.19 -4.53 -18.02
C LEU A 79 15.02 -3.48 -18.75
N ASN A 80 14.43 -2.87 -19.78
CA ASN A 80 14.96 -1.63 -20.34
C ASN A 80 15.11 -0.56 -19.23
N ASN A 81 15.84 0.53 -19.52
CA ASN A 81 16.12 1.66 -18.60
C ASN A 81 14.90 2.29 -17.88
N TYR A 82 13.68 1.88 -18.22
CA TYR A 82 12.41 2.38 -17.69
C TYR A 82 11.83 1.52 -16.55
N ALA A 83 12.45 0.40 -16.20
CA ALA A 83 11.95 -0.57 -15.23
C ALA A 83 12.96 -0.83 -14.09
N PHE A 84 12.55 -0.61 -12.84
CA PHE A 84 13.40 -0.92 -11.68
C PHE A 84 13.35 -2.41 -11.34
N ILE A 85 14.49 -2.97 -10.94
CA ILE A 85 14.61 -4.33 -10.38
C ILE A 85 14.63 -4.25 -8.86
N GLY A 86 13.71 -4.92 -8.17
CA GLY A 86 13.65 -4.96 -6.71
C GLY A 86 12.51 -4.12 -6.12
N LYS A 87 12.80 -3.35 -5.06
CA LYS A 87 11.86 -2.45 -4.36
C LYS A 87 11.81 -1.02 -4.91
N LYS A 88 10.66 -0.59 -5.43
CA LYS A 88 10.37 0.82 -5.79
C LYS A 88 9.33 1.39 -4.83
N PRO A 89 9.50 2.61 -4.27
CA PRO A 89 8.41 3.28 -3.58
C PRO A 89 7.27 3.56 -4.57
N VAL A 90 6.03 3.31 -4.17
CA VAL A 90 4.89 3.82 -4.93
C VAL A 90 4.94 5.34 -4.82
N GLN A 91 4.77 6.08 -5.91
CA GLN A 91 4.73 7.55 -5.88
C GLN A 91 3.60 8.12 -6.73
N LYS A 92 3.00 7.27 -7.57
CA LYS A 92 1.98 7.57 -8.57
C LYS A 92 1.01 6.39 -8.62
N ASP A 93 -0.14 6.59 -9.27
CA ASP A 93 -1.03 5.51 -9.65
C ASP A 93 -0.25 4.46 -10.44
N ILE A 94 -0.45 3.18 -10.12
CA ILE A 94 0.23 2.07 -10.77
C ILE A 94 -0.78 1.07 -11.34
N ASP A 95 -0.40 0.42 -12.44
CA ASP A 95 -1.15 -0.70 -13.01
C ASP A 95 -0.88 -2.00 -12.24
N GLN A 96 -1.56 -3.08 -12.63
CA GLN A 96 -1.40 -4.41 -12.06
C GLN A 96 0.03 -4.99 -12.22
N TYR A 97 0.86 -4.40 -13.08
CA TYR A 97 2.25 -4.78 -13.35
C TYR A 97 3.26 -3.83 -12.67
N GLY A 98 2.77 -2.89 -11.85
CA GLY A 98 3.58 -1.97 -11.06
C GLY A 98 4.22 -0.84 -11.87
N PHE A 99 3.70 -0.51 -13.05
CA PHE A 99 4.15 0.67 -13.81
C PHE A 99 3.29 1.88 -13.50
N ASP A 100 3.93 3.04 -13.51
CA ASP A 100 3.25 4.32 -13.29
C ASP A 100 2.24 4.56 -14.42
N VAL A 101 0.97 4.59 -14.06
CA VAL A 101 -0.10 5.02 -14.96
C VAL A 101 -0.01 6.54 -15.07
N PRO A 102 -0.08 7.12 -16.28
CA PRO A 102 -0.26 8.56 -16.44
C PRO A 102 -1.45 8.96 -15.58
N SER A 103 -1.18 9.80 -14.59
CA SER A 103 -2.07 10.01 -13.47
C SER A 103 -3.47 10.40 -13.95
N SER A 104 -4.50 9.89 -13.25
CA SER A 104 -5.89 10.31 -13.35
C SER A 104 -6.09 11.82 -13.12
N ILE A 105 -5.03 12.53 -12.72
CA ILE A 105 -4.89 13.99 -12.62
C ILE A 105 -5.20 14.73 -13.94
N ASN A 106 -5.62 14.09 -15.03
CA ASN A 106 -6.21 14.83 -16.16
C ASN A 106 -7.72 14.64 -16.28
N ILE A 107 -8.31 13.66 -15.61
CA ILE A 107 -9.71 13.29 -15.73
C ILE A 107 -10.48 13.93 -14.56
N MET A 108 -11.31 14.92 -14.86
CA MET A 108 -12.32 15.45 -13.93
C MET A 108 -13.64 14.75 -14.19
N THR A 109 -14.20 14.13 -13.16
CA THR A 109 -15.54 13.58 -13.16
C THR A 109 -16.55 14.62 -12.64
N PRO A 110 -17.84 14.54 -13.02
CA PRO A 110 -18.86 15.44 -12.48
C PRO A 110 -18.90 15.38 -10.95
N GLY A 111 -18.64 16.51 -10.30
CA GLY A 111 -18.56 16.63 -8.84
C GLY A 111 -17.15 16.84 -8.28
N ASP A 112 -16.10 16.70 -9.10
CA ASP A 112 -14.73 16.96 -8.66
C ASP A 112 -14.44 18.46 -8.49
N ILE A 113 -13.67 18.78 -7.46
CA ILE A 113 -13.11 20.12 -7.24
C ILE A 113 -11.64 20.11 -7.69
N ASN A 114 -11.31 20.99 -8.63
CA ASN A 114 -9.97 21.06 -9.18
C ASN A 114 -9.04 21.91 -8.28
N PHE A 115 -8.10 21.24 -7.61
CA PHE A 115 -7.07 21.88 -6.79
C PHE A 115 -5.72 22.07 -7.51
N ARG A 116 -5.64 21.81 -8.82
CA ARG A 116 -4.39 21.88 -9.59
C ARG A 116 -3.88 23.31 -9.68
N HIS A 117 -2.56 23.48 -9.57
CA HIS A 117 -1.92 24.76 -9.83
C HIS A 117 -1.95 25.04 -11.35
N LYS A 118 -2.08 26.30 -11.78
CA LYS A 118 -2.18 26.67 -13.21
C LYS A 118 -0.98 26.22 -14.07
N ASP A 119 0.14 25.88 -13.45
CA ASP A 119 1.39 25.48 -14.11
C ASP A 119 1.62 23.96 -14.15
N GLU A 120 0.69 23.16 -13.62
CA GLU A 120 0.74 21.71 -13.72
C GLU A 120 0.42 21.30 -15.17
N ARG A 121 1.48 21.10 -15.96
CA ARG A 121 1.39 20.55 -17.31
C ARG A 121 0.61 19.23 -17.27
N LEU A 122 -0.51 19.19 -17.98
CA LEU A 122 -1.24 17.94 -18.25
C LEU A 122 -0.24 16.94 -18.83
N LEU A 123 -0.06 15.80 -18.16
CA LEU A 123 0.80 14.75 -18.70
C LEU A 123 0.16 14.24 -20.00
N PRO A 124 0.96 13.95 -21.05
CA PRO A 124 0.41 13.46 -22.31
C PRO A 124 -0.43 12.20 -22.09
N GLU A 125 -1.52 12.08 -22.85
CA GLU A 125 -2.37 10.89 -22.88
C GLU A 125 -1.54 9.64 -23.23
N ARG A 126 -2.06 8.46 -22.85
CA ARG A 126 -1.40 7.16 -23.00
C ARG A 126 -0.74 6.99 -24.39
N ASP A 127 0.58 7.18 -24.45
CA ASP A 127 1.33 6.92 -25.69
C ASP A 127 1.28 5.44 -26.08
N THR A 128 1.42 5.14 -27.38
CA THR A 128 1.63 3.79 -27.94
C THR A 128 2.76 3.00 -27.25
N HIS A 129 3.70 3.70 -26.62
CA HIS A 129 4.77 3.12 -25.82
C HIS A 129 4.25 2.43 -24.55
N TYR A 130 3.17 2.92 -23.93
CA TYR A 130 2.55 2.29 -22.75
C TYR A 130 1.88 0.95 -23.08
N GLN A 131 1.10 0.91 -24.17
CA GLN A 131 0.38 -0.31 -24.57
C GLN A 131 1.35 -1.44 -24.96
N ARG A 132 2.41 -1.11 -25.72
CA ARG A 132 3.45 -2.08 -26.09
C ARG A 132 4.21 -2.60 -24.86
N ARG A 133 4.39 -1.76 -23.83
CA ARG A 133 4.96 -2.16 -22.54
C ARG A 133 4.03 -3.10 -21.79
N GLU A 134 2.78 -2.74 -21.52
CA GLU A 134 1.84 -3.61 -20.79
C GLU A 134 1.77 -5.02 -21.40
N GLN A 135 1.73 -5.13 -22.73
CA GLN A 135 1.76 -6.42 -23.42
C GLN A 135 3.04 -7.22 -23.14
N LEU A 136 4.22 -6.59 -23.27
CA LEU A 136 5.51 -7.25 -23.02
C LEU A 136 5.68 -7.68 -21.56
N TYR A 137 5.18 -6.90 -20.60
CA TYR A 137 5.37 -7.16 -19.17
C TYR A 137 4.27 -8.06 -18.57
N SER A 138 3.10 -8.16 -19.22
CA SER A 138 1.98 -8.97 -18.73
C SER A 138 2.28 -10.47 -18.61
N SER A 139 3.20 -10.99 -19.43
CA SER A 139 3.58 -12.41 -19.45
C SER A 139 4.81 -12.76 -18.61
N HIS A 140 5.58 -11.77 -18.15
CA HIS A 140 6.92 -12.00 -17.56
C HIS A 140 7.07 -11.53 -16.11
N PHE A 141 6.15 -10.73 -15.57
CA PHE A 141 6.36 -10.05 -14.29
C PHE A 141 5.19 -10.20 -13.32
N GLN A 142 5.52 -10.40 -12.05
CA GLN A 142 4.58 -10.34 -10.93
C GLN A 142 5.02 -9.26 -9.94
N CYS A 143 4.05 -8.45 -9.51
CA CYS A 143 4.26 -7.41 -8.50
C CYS A 143 3.57 -7.79 -7.19
N GLN A 144 4.27 -7.61 -6.08
CA GLN A 144 3.68 -7.69 -4.75
C GLN A 144 3.79 -6.34 -4.05
N VAL A 145 2.66 -5.88 -3.52
CA VAL A 145 2.62 -4.73 -2.62
C VAL A 145 3.09 -5.17 -1.24
N LEU A 146 4.18 -4.55 -0.77
CA LEU A 146 4.71 -4.80 0.56
C LEU A 146 4.32 -3.66 1.50
N HIS A 147 3.93 -4.05 2.71
CA HIS A 147 3.73 -3.15 3.83
C HIS A 147 4.89 -3.34 4.81
N HIS A 148 5.78 -2.35 4.89
CA HIS A 148 6.82 -2.31 5.92
C HIS A 148 6.28 -1.65 7.20
N ASN A 149 6.76 -2.15 8.34
CA ASN A 149 6.50 -1.59 9.66
C ASN A 149 7.65 -0.69 10.08
#